data_AF-A0A139Y430-F1
#
_entry.id   AF-A0A139Y430-F1
#
_cell.length_a   1.000
_cell.length_b   1.000
_cell.length_c   1.000
_cell.angle_alpha   90.00
_cell.angle_beta   90.00
_cell.angle_gamma   90.00
#
_symmetry.space_group_name_H-M   'P 1'
#
loop_
_entity.id
_entity.type
_entity.pdbx_description
1 polymer ?
#
loop_
_entity_poly.entity_id
_entity_poly.type
_entity_poly.pdbx_seq_one_letter_code
_entity_poly.pdbx_strand_id
1 'polypeptide(L)'
;MFWCCCGSERDATSSAEIVHVPVESHKGNVAPPSDDVTTATPPQSIGNSAGPRGSVAENKTENAGIERAPIKGGVFKPPQKREEVPAPVPMTLPKSDKARRTSVPQEADLSSGAYLVYEKDTNSVYVQWSRVPVDGALAWLKPLVQVPGHKYNVNKGKEIITKQANDPEKYFRAWVTFLKITREFPSKCMLLENFEATGAPRVRVIMLEFSLDSAGKTFTTEMSSYGLLYDLLKNVKAVAVVPSASTLIPIGEQMDSKVFIQRGSGEGAAELLESLNA
;
A
#
# COMPACT_ATOMS: atom_id res chain seq x y z
N MET A 1 -3.46 -3.83 54.69
CA MET A 1 -2.10 -3.24 54.63
C MET A 1 -1.11 -4.30 55.07
N PHE A 2 -0.49 -4.99 54.12
CA PHE A 2 0.70 -5.78 54.37
C PHE A 2 1.62 -5.60 53.16
N TRP A 3 2.70 -4.87 53.42
CA TRP A 3 3.84 -4.65 52.54
C TRP A 3 4.70 -5.91 52.60
N CYS A 4 5.08 -6.47 51.45
CA CYS A 4 6.20 -7.39 51.36
C CYS A 4 7.10 -6.93 50.22
N CYS A 5 8.23 -6.33 50.62
CA CYS A 5 9.40 -6.05 49.79
C CYS A 5 10.35 -7.25 49.88
N CYS A 6 10.69 -7.85 48.74
CA CYS A 6 11.87 -8.66 48.42
C CYS A 6 11.76 -8.89 46.90
N GLY A 7 12.70 -8.57 46.02
CA GLY A 7 14.13 -8.40 46.16
C GLY A 7 14.78 -9.14 44.99
N SER A 8 15.86 -8.54 44.46
CA SER A 8 16.92 -9.16 43.64
C SER A 8 16.79 -9.10 42.12
N GLU A 9 17.48 -8.08 41.62
CA GLU A 9 18.21 -8.00 40.35
C GLU A 9 18.84 -9.33 39.91
N ARG A 10 18.74 -9.61 38.61
CA ARG A 10 19.74 -10.39 37.89
C ARG A 10 19.99 -9.72 36.54
N ASP A 11 21.08 -8.95 36.51
CA ASP A 11 21.82 -8.66 35.29
C ASP A 11 22.46 -9.95 34.79
N ALA A 12 22.21 -10.29 33.53
CA ALA A 12 23.01 -11.25 32.77
C ALA A 12 23.62 -10.49 31.60
N THR A 13 24.85 -10.05 31.82
CA THR A 13 25.83 -9.59 30.85
C THR A 13 26.06 -10.66 29.78
N SER A 14 25.50 -10.46 28.59
CA SER A 14 25.88 -11.20 27.39
C SER A 14 26.91 -10.40 26.62
N SER A 15 28.17 -10.77 26.83
CA SER A 15 29.34 -10.27 26.10
C SER A 15 29.23 -10.62 24.61
N ALA A 16 29.02 -9.63 23.75
CA ALA A 16 29.24 -9.75 22.33
C ALA A 16 30.66 -9.23 22.00
N GLU A 17 31.46 -10.15 21.52
CA GLU A 17 32.84 -10.01 21.06
C GLU A 17 32.90 -9.04 19.87
N ILE A 18 33.57 -7.90 20.08
CA ILE A 18 33.81 -6.89 19.05
C ILE A 18 35.00 -7.34 18.20
N VAL A 19 34.71 -7.79 16.98
CA VAL A 19 35.74 -8.04 15.96
C VAL A 19 36.20 -6.68 15.41
N HIS A 20 37.39 -6.26 15.81
CA HIS A 20 38.09 -5.12 15.23
C HIS A 20 38.52 -5.43 13.79
N VAL A 21 37.95 -4.73 12.82
CA VAL A 21 38.46 -4.68 11.44
C VAL A 21 39.42 -3.47 11.34
N PRO A 22 40.66 -3.64 10.86
CA PRO A 22 41.60 -2.53 10.72
C PRO A 22 41.20 -1.63 9.54
N VAL A 23 40.98 -0.35 9.84
CA VAL A 23 40.81 0.73 8.86
C VAL A 23 42.19 1.17 8.38
N GLU A 24 42.49 0.93 7.10
CA GLU A 24 43.66 1.49 6.43
C GLU A 24 43.49 3.00 6.25
N SER A 25 44.40 3.75 6.87
CA SER A 25 44.47 5.21 6.81
C SER A 25 45.17 5.67 5.52
N HIS A 26 44.42 6.15 4.54
CA HIS A 26 44.99 6.93 3.45
C HIS A 26 45.02 8.43 3.82
N LYS A 27 46.23 8.89 4.14
CA LYS A 27 46.58 10.32 4.23
C LYS A 27 46.65 10.91 2.82
N GLY A 28 45.78 11.86 2.53
CA GLY A 28 45.84 12.73 1.36
C GLY A 28 45.61 14.18 1.76
N ASN A 29 46.70 14.93 1.88
CA ASN A 29 46.73 16.39 1.85
C ASN A 29 46.07 16.89 0.56
N VAL A 30 45.28 17.97 0.60
CA VAL A 30 45.43 19.17 -0.26
C VAL A 30 44.37 20.23 0.13
N ALA A 31 44.91 21.43 0.34
CA ALA A 31 44.41 22.80 0.51
C ALA A 31 42.93 23.21 0.30
N PRO A 32 42.46 24.25 1.04
CA PRO A 32 41.19 24.94 0.82
C PRO A 32 41.33 26.14 -0.14
N PRO A 33 40.25 26.52 -0.84
CA PRO A 33 40.00 27.93 -1.18
C PRO A 33 38.56 28.32 -0.80
N SER A 34 38.41 29.26 0.13
CA SER A 34 38.25 30.71 -0.09
C SER A 34 36.77 31.12 -0.18
N ASP A 35 36.37 31.84 0.86
CA ASP A 35 35.16 32.64 0.94
C ASP A 35 35.04 33.57 -0.26
N ASP A 36 33.86 33.64 -0.88
CA ASP A 36 33.45 34.91 -1.48
C ASP A 36 31.95 35.16 -1.31
N VAL A 37 31.74 36.35 -0.77
CA VAL A 37 30.50 37.04 -0.44
C VAL A 37 29.90 37.61 -1.72
N THR A 38 28.60 37.42 -1.98
CA THR A 38 27.81 38.54 -2.53
C THR A 38 26.32 38.44 -2.19
N THR A 39 25.92 39.38 -1.34
CA THR A 39 24.58 39.88 -1.07
C THR A 39 23.94 40.48 -2.32
N ALA A 40 22.68 40.11 -2.66
CA ALA A 40 21.74 41.03 -3.31
C ALA A 40 20.28 40.55 -3.20
N THR A 41 19.44 41.43 -2.68
CA THR A 41 17.96 41.45 -2.60
C THR A 41 17.59 42.94 -2.73
N PRO A 42 16.38 43.41 -3.08
CA PRO A 42 15.27 42.96 -3.95
C PRO A 42 15.01 44.00 -5.09
N PRO A 43 13.83 44.07 -5.75
CA PRO A 43 12.73 44.85 -5.17
C PRO A 43 11.31 44.27 -5.36
N GLN A 44 10.45 44.76 -4.47
CA GLN A 44 9.01 44.63 -4.46
C GLN A 44 8.37 45.31 -5.68
N SER A 45 7.25 44.76 -6.17
CA SER A 45 6.25 45.54 -6.91
C SER A 45 4.87 45.35 -6.31
N ILE A 46 4.38 46.45 -5.75
CA ILE A 46 3.02 46.75 -5.34
C ILE A 46 2.12 46.74 -6.58
N GLY A 47 0.90 46.20 -6.46
CA GLY A 47 -0.09 46.26 -7.53
C GLY A 47 -1.48 45.84 -7.06
N ASN A 48 -2.16 46.74 -6.34
CA ASN A 48 -3.60 46.71 -6.10
C ASN A 48 -4.38 46.54 -7.42
N SER A 49 -5.47 45.77 -7.41
CA SER A 49 -6.68 46.06 -8.20
C SER A 49 -7.86 45.24 -7.69
N ALA A 50 -8.81 45.95 -7.09
CA ALA A 50 -10.14 45.48 -6.75
C ALA A 50 -11.10 45.70 -7.93
N GLY A 51 -12.08 44.80 -8.07
CA GLY A 51 -13.33 45.03 -8.81
C GLY A 51 -13.56 44.12 -10.03
N PRO A 52 -14.80 44.07 -10.56
CA PRO A 52 -15.93 43.37 -9.96
C PRO A 52 -16.65 42.39 -10.93
N ARG A 53 -17.59 41.61 -10.35
CA ARG A 53 -18.85 41.05 -10.89
C ARG A 53 -19.02 40.88 -12.41
N GLY A 54 -19.33 39.65 -12.82
CA GLY A 54 -20.15 39.30 -13.99
C GLY A 54 -20.60 37.83 -13.85
N SER A 55 -21.85 37.55 -13.48
CA SER A 55 -23.03 37.35 -14.34
C SER A 55 -23.08 35.99 -15.06
N VAL A 56 -23.94 35.12 -14.50
CA VAL A 56 -24.98 34.30 -15.16
C VAL A 56 -24.68 33.78 -16.57
N ALA A 57 -24.61 32.45 -16.71
CA ALA A 57 -25.01 31.74 -17.93
C ALA A 57 -25.64 30.39 -17.55
N GLU A 58 -26.96 30.34 -17.60
CA GLU A 58 -27.76 29.13 -17.70
C GLU A 58 -27.44 28.41 -19.01
N ASN A 59 -26.95 27.18 -18.95
CA ASN A 59 -26.89 26.29 -20.12
C ASN A 59 -28.07 25.32 -20.08
N LYS A 60 -29.09 25.69 -20.84
CA LYS A 60 -30.20 24.86 -21.30
C LYS A 60 -29.70 24.03 -22.49
N THR A 61 -29.54 22.72 -22.32
CA THR A 61 -29.20 21.82 -23.43
C THR A 61 -30.42 21.00 -23.83
N GLU A 62 -30.74 21.11 -25.11
CA GLU A 62 -31.89 20.57 -25.81
C GLU A 62 -31.85 19.03 -25.90
N ASN A 63 -33.01 18.43 -25.71
CA ASN A 63 -33.31 17.04 -26.04
C ASN A 63 -33.36 16.89 -27.58
N ALA A 64 -32.32 16.28 -28.16
CA ALA A 64 -32.36 15.81 -29.54
C ALA A 64 -33.06 14.43 -29.60
N GLY A 65 -34.16 14.38 -30.35
CA GLY A 65 -34.93 13.16 -30.61
C GLY A 65 -34.15 12.15 -31.44
N ILE A 66 -34.20 10.88 -31.03
CA ILE A 66 -33.65 9.75 -31.77
C ILE A 66 -34.75 9.23 -32.71
N GLU A 67 -34.56 9.50 -34.00
CA GLU A 67 -35.38 8.99 -35.09
C GLU A 67 -35.11 7.48 -35.29
N ARG A 68 -36.14 6.64 -35.11
CA ARG A 68 -36.04 5.18 -35.29
C ARG A 68 -36.19 4.84 -36.77
N ALA A 69 -35.16 4.22 -37.35
CA ALA A 69 -35.20 3.69 -38.71
C ALA A 69 -36.15 2.47 -38.84
N PRO A 70 -36.82 2.29 -40.00
CA PRO A 70 -37.72 1.17 -40.24
C PRO A 70 -36.97 -0.14 -40.50
N ILE A 71 -37.31 -1.17 -39.72
CA ILE A 71 -36.77 -2.54 -39.84
C ILE A 71 -37.44 -3.21 -41.06
N LYS A 72 -36.68 -3.35 -42.15
CA LYS A 72 -37.08 -4.13 -43.32
C LYS A 72 -37.04 -5.64 -43.01
N GLY A 73 -38.12 -6.32 -43.38
CA GLY A 73 -38.38 -7.73 -43.12
C GLY A 73 -37.26 -8.67 -43.59
N GLY A 74 -36.68 -9.39 -42.64
CA GLY A 74 -35.83 -10.54 -42.89
C GLY A 74 -36.65 -11.83 -42.89
N VAL A 75 -36.44 -12.64 -43.93
CA VAL A 75 -37.07 -13.93 -44.20
C VAL A 75 -36.82 -14.92 -43.05
N PHE A 76 -37.89 -15.42 -42.46
CA PHE A 76 -37.88 -16.43 -41.41
C PHE A 76 -37.45 -17.79 -41.99
N LYS A 77 -36.30 -18.32 -41.57
CA LYS A 77 -35.88 -19.70 -41.88
C LYS A 77 -36.37 -20.65 -40.78
N PRO A 78 -36.95 -21.81 -41.13
CA PRO A 78 -37.43 -22.78 -40.15
C PRO A 78 -36.27 -23.40 -39.34
N PRO A 79 -36.51 -23.75 -38.05
CA PRO A 79 -35.48 -24.25 -37.15
C PRO A 79 -34.98 -25.64 -37.56
N GLN A 80 -33.65 -25.81 -37.52
CA GLN A 80 -32.99 -27.09 -37.74
C GLN A 80 -33.28 -28.08 -36.60
N LYS A 81 -33.44 -29.34 -37.00
CA LYS A 81 -33.80 -30.51 -36.18
C LYS A 81 -32.82 -30.66 -35.00
N ARG A 82 -33.39 -30.74 -33.80
CA ARG A 82 -32.69 -30.83 -32.51
C ARG A 82 -31.88 -32.15 -32.43
N GLU A 83 -30.55 -32.02 -32.41
CA GLU A 83 -29.62 -33.12 -32.15
C GLU A 83 -29.65 -33.47 -30.66
N GLU A 84 -29.68 -34.77 -30.37
CA GLU A 84 -29.96 -35.35 -29.06
C GLU A 84 -28.74 -35.20 -28.14
N VAL A 85 -28.93 -34.53 -27.00
CA VAL A 85 -27.84 -34.15 -26.08
C VAL A 85 -27.37 -35.39 -25.31
N PRO A 86 -26.05 -35.73 -25.34
CA PRO A 86 -25.53 -36.85 -24.56
C PRO A 86 -25.70 -36.61 -23.05
N ALA A 87 -25.98 -37.70 -22.33
CA ALA A 87 -26.33 -37.66 -20.90
C ALA A 87 -25.24 -36.97 -20.04
N PRO A 88 -25.66 -36.19 -19.01
CA PRO A 88 -24.73 -35.44 -18.17
C PRO A 88 -23.87 -36.40 -17.33
N VAL A 89 -22.56 -36.32 -17.51
CA VAL A 89 -21.58 -37.01 -16.67
C VAL A 89 -21.64 -36.41 -15.26
N PRO A 90 -21.73 -37.21 -14.18
CA PRO A 90 -21.78 -36.70 -12.81
C PRO A 90 -20.50 -35.91 -12.49
N MET A 91 -20.69 -34.62 -12.20
CA MET A 91 -19.65 -33.70 -11.74
C MET A 91 -19.08 -34.19 -10.40
N THR A 92 -17.92 -34.83 -10.44
CA THR A 92 -17.13 -35.08 -9.23
C THR A 92 -16.55 -33.75 -8.75
N LEU A 93 -17.01 -33.29 -7.57
CA LEU A 93 -16.49 -32.13 -6.87
C LEU A 93 -14.95 -32.19 -6.75
N PRO A 94 -14.20 -31.18 -7.22
CA PRO A 94 -12.78 -31.10 -6.95
C PRO A 94 -12.58 -30.87 -5.45
N LYS A 95 -12.06 -31.89 -4.75
CA LYS A 95 -11.58 -31.81 -3.37
C LYS A 95 -10.29 -30.99 -3.33
N SER A 96 -10.38 -29.66 -3.28
CA SER A 96 -9.22 -28.81 -3.02
C SER A 96 -9.14 -28.44 -1.54
N ASP A 97 -8.77 -29.41 -0.70
CA ASP A 97 -8.47 -29.25 0.73
C ASP A 97 -7.10 -28.58 1.03
N LYS A 98 -6.50 -27.88 0.06
CA LYS A 98 -5.17 -27.25 0.21
C LYS A 98 -5.23 -25.73 0.43
N ALA A 99 -6.02 -25.27 1.41
CA ALA A 99 -6.05 -23.84 1.75
C ALA A 99 -6.05 -23.51 3.26
N ARG A 100 -5.83 -24.49 4.15
CA ARG A 100 -5.50 -24.21 5.55
C ARG A 100 -4.03 -23.78 5.67
N ARG A 101 -3.74 -22.59 5.16
CA ARG A 101 -2.46 -21.88 5.32
C ARG A 101 -2.46 -21.18 6.66
N THR A 102 -1.56 -21.62 7.52
CA THR A 102 -1.13 -21.02 8.79
C THR A 102 -0.86 -19.52 8.61
N SER A 103 -1.30 -18.71 9.58
CA SER A 103 -1.16 -17.25 9.65
C SER A 103 0.27 -16.79 9.99
N VAL A 104 1.26 -17.69 9.90
CA VAL A 104 2.65 -17.38 10.25
C VAL A 104 3.31 -16.66 9.07
N PRO A 105 3.92 -15.50 9.28
CA PRO A 105 4.72 -14.84 8.26
C PRO A 105 5.87 -15.74 7.82
N GLN A 106 6.14 -15.78 6.51
CA GLN A 106 7.19 -16.61 5.93
C GLN A 106 8.18 -15.71 5.19
N GLU A 107 9.47 -15.97 5.34
CA GLU A 107 10.52 -15.40 4.49
C GLU A 107 10.31 -15.86 3.04
N ALA A 108 10.46 -14.95 2.07
CA ALA A 108 10.23 -15.29 0.66
C ALA A 108 11.15 -14.54 -0.28
N ASP A 109 11.63 -15.27 -1.30
CA ASP A 109 12.39 -14.68 -2.40
C ASP A 109 11.54 -13.70 -3.20
N LEU A 110 12.15 -12.59 -3.59
CA LEU A 110 11.52 -11.58 -4.44
C LEU A 110 11.26 -12.15 -5.83
N SER A 111 10.02 -12.05 -6.28
CA SER A 111 9.58 -12.54 -7.59
C SER A 111 8.58 -11.57 -8.23
N SER A 112 8.05 -11.90 -9.40
CA SER A 112 7.04 -11.09 -10.07
C SER A 112 5.92 -10.60 -9.15
N GLY A 113 5.57 -9.32 -9.21
CA GLY A 113 4.54 -8.72 -8.36
C GLY A 113 4.41 -7.21 -8.55
N ALA A 114 3.75 -6.56 -7.59
CA ALA A 114 3.64 -5.10 -7.54
C ALA A 114 4.60 -4.56 -6.47
N TYR A 115 5.41 -3.58 -6.84
CA TYR A 115 6.39 -2.96 -5.97
C TYR A 115 5.98 -1.51 -5.68
N LEU A 116 6.03 -1.09 -4.41
CA LEU A 116 5.83 0.30 -4.04
C LEU A 116 7.18 1.02 -4.11
N VAL A 117 7.27 2.10 -4.88
CA VAL A 117 8.52 2.84 -5.08
C VAL A 117 8.30 4.31 -4.75
N TYR A 118 9.26 4.89 -4.03
CA TYR A 118 9.36 6.32 -3.79
C TYR A 118 10.51 6.90 -4.60
N GLU A 119 10.22 7.94 -5.39
CA GLU A 119 11.17 8.64 -6.22
C GLU A 119 11.38 10.05 -5.66
N LYS A 120 12.52 10.23 -4.99
CA LYS A 120 12.86 11.46 -4.26
C LYS A 120 12.93 12.68 -5.17
N ASP A 121 13.53 12.53 -6.35
CA ASP A 121 13.74 13.64 -7.29
C ASP A 121 12.43 14.27 -7.76
N THR A 122 11.40 13.45 -7.97
CA THR A 122 10.07 13.90 -8.41
C THR A 122 9.06 14.01 -7.28
N ASN A 123 9.45 13.66 -6.04
CA ASN A 123 8.57 13.50 -4.89
C ASN A 123 7.30 12.70 -5.27
N SER A 124 7.48 11.58 -5.97
CA SER A 124 6.37 10.73 -6.41
C SER A 124 6.41 9.36 -5.76
N VAL A 125 5.22 8.82 -5.53
CA VAL A 125 5.03 7.42 -5.12
C VAL A 125 4.23 6.73 -6.21
N TYR A 126 4.72 5.58 -6.64
CA TYR A 126 4.09 4.79 -7.70
C TYR A 126 4.19 3.30 -7.41
N VAL A 127 3.31 2.56 -8.07
CA VAL A 127 3.35 1.10 -8.13
C VAL A 127 4.06 0.69 -9.41
N GLN A 128 4.97 -0.25 -9.29
CA GLN A 128 5.67 -0.85 -10.41
C GLN A 128 5.32 -2.33 -10.47
N TRP A 129 4.49 -2.73 -11.43
CA TRP A 129 4.29 -4.13 -11.76
C TRP A 129 5.52 -4.62 -12.51
N SER A 130 6.21 -5.62 -11.96
CA SER A 130 7.44 -6.14 -12.55
C SER A 130 7.51 -7.66 -12.44
N ARG A 131 8.18 -8.29 -13.39
CA ARG A 131 8.52 -9.73 -13.35
C ARG A 131 9.84 -10.00 -12.63
N VAL A 132 10.63 -8.96 -12.42
CA VAL A 132 11.93 -8.98 -11.75
C VAL A 132 11.88 -8.06 -10.52
N PRO A 133 12.73 -8.29 -9.51
CA PRO A 133 12.88 -7.37 -8.39
C PRO A 133 13.13 -5.93 -8.86
N VAL A 134 12.57 -4.96 -8.13
CA VAL A 134 12.74 -3.53 -8.39
C VAL A 134 13.59 -2.94 -7.27
N ASP A 135 14.75 -2.40 -7.64
CA ASP A 135 15.68 -1.79 -6.70
C ASP A 135 15.06 -0.56 -6.04
N GLY A 136 15.29 -0.40 -4.73
CA GLY A 136 14.73 0.71 -3.96
C GLY A 136 13.22 0.61 -3.69
N ALA A 137 12.56 -0.51 -3.98
CA ALA A 137 11.17 -0.68 -3.60
C ALA A 137 11.01 -0.72 -2.07
N LEU A 138 10.00 -0.03 -1.53
CA LEU A 138 9.69 0.04 -0.09
C LEU A 138 8.84 -1.12 0.40
N ALA A 139 8.01 -1.67 -0.49
CA ALA A 139 7.16 -2.81 -0.20
C ALA A 139 6.89 -3.61 -1.49
N TRP A 140 6.51 -4.87 -1.32
CA TRP A 140 6.22 -5.78 -2.40
C TRP A 140 4.92 -6.56 -2.12
N LEU A 141 4.04 -6.62 -3.11
CA LEU A 141 2.89 -7.51 -3.12
C LEU A 141 3.21 -8.72 -3.98
N LYS A 142 3.17 -9.89 -3.35
CA LYS A 142 3.28 -11.20 -4.00
C LYS A 142 1.88 -11.69 -4.40
N PRO A 143 1.52 -11.67 -5.69
CA PRO A 143 0.21 -12.11 -6.14
C PRO A 143 0.03 -13.60 -5.90
N LEU A 144 -1.15 -13.98 -5.41
CA LEU A 144 -1.60 -15.36 -5.26
C LEU A 144 -2.42 -15.84 -6.46
N VAL A 145 -2.78 -14.91 -7.35
CA VAL A 145 -3.52 -15.14 -8.59
C VAL A 145 -2.70 -14.68 -9.78
N GLN A 146 -3.06 -15.17 -10.97
CA GLN A 146 -2.44 -14.71 -12.21
C GLN A 146 -2.81 -13.25 -12.48
N VAL A 147 -1.81 -12.38 -12.55
CA VAL A 147 -2.00 -10.97 -12.88
C VAL A 147 -2.06 -10.81 -14.41
N PRO A 148 -3.04 -10.06 -14.96
CA PRO A 148 -3.13 -9.82 -16.38
C PRO A 148 -1.86 -9.22 -16.97
N GLY A 149 -1.42 -9.70 -18.14
CA GLY A 149 -0.17 -9.29 -18.77
C GLY A 149 -0.07 -7.78 -19.05
N HIS A 150 -1.20 -7.11 -19.29
CA HIS A 150 -1.22 -5.67 -19.54
C HIS A 150 -0.74 -4.84 -18.34
N LYS A 151 -0.93 -5.30 -17.09
CA LYS A 151 -0.42 -4.61 -15.89
C LYS A 151 1.10 -4.50 -15.90
N TYR A 152 1.81 -5.46 -16.49
CA TYR A 152 3.27 -5.42 -16.61
C TYR A 152 3.77 -4.61 -17.82
N ASN A 153 2.97 -4.54 -18.90
CA ASN A 153 3.43 -4.03 -20.18
C ASN A 153 3.07 -2.55 -20.38
N VAL A 154 1.88 -2.12 -19.96
CA VAL A 154 1.41 -0.74 -20.15
C VAL A 154 2.24 0.19 -19.27
N ASN A 155 2.81 1.25 -19.84
CA ASN A 155 3.75 2.17 -19.17
C ASN A 155 4.90 1.44 -18.46
N LYS A 156 5.35 0.31 -19.02
CA LYS A 156 6.33 -0.59 -18.40
C LYS A 156 5.91 -1.07 -17.01
N GLY A 157 4.62 -1.10 -16.71
CA GLY A 157 4.05 -1.47 -15.42
C GLY A 157 4.05 -0.37 -14.35
N LYS A 158 4.45 0.86 -14.70
CA LYS A 158 4.45 2.02 -13.79
C LYS A 158 3.05 2.66 -13.70
N GLU A 159 2.52 2.74 -12.50
CA GLU A 159 1.25 3.39 -12.15
C GLU A 159 1.48 4.40 -11.03
N ILE A 160 1.39 5.70 -11.34
CA ILE A 160 1.65 6.78 -10.36
C ILE A 160 0.44 6.92 -9.43
N ILE A 161 0.66 6.78 -8.12
CA ILE A 161 -0.37 7.00 -7.11
C ILE A 161 -0.44 8.48 -6.72
N THR A 162 0.71 9.11 -6.46
CA THR A 162 0.80 10.54 -6.14
C THR A 162 2.10 11.15 -6.65
N LYS A 163 2.04 12.43 -7.04
CA LYS A 163 3.21 13.26 -7.42
C LYS A 163 3.57 14.30 -6.34
N GLN A 164 2.95 14.18 -5.17
CA GLN A 164 3.08 15.14 -4.07
C GLN A 164 3.37 14.37 -2.78
N ALA A 165 4.38 13.51 -2.81
CA ALA A 165 4.78 12.67 -1.68
C ALA A 165 5.52 13.46 -0.58
N ASN A 166 5.84 14.72 -0.82
CA ASN A 166 6.31 15.66 0.20
C ASN A 166 5.20 16.07 1.18
N ASP A 167 3.94 15.97 0.75
CA ASP A 167 2.77 16.13 1.59
C ASP A 167 2.51 14.82 2.36
N PRO A 168 2.68 14.80 3.70
CA PRO A 168 2.58 13.57 4.48
C PRO A 168 1.23 12.86 4.31
N GLU A 169 0.12 13.61 4.22
CA GLU A 169 -1.21 13.01 4.08
C GLU A 169 -1.30 12.21 2.77
N LYS A 170 -0.79 12.79 1.67
CA LYS A 170 -0.77 12.12 0.35
C LYS A 170 0.18 10.95 0.33
N TYR A 171 1.31 11.03 1.03
CA TYR A 171 2.26 9.93 1.15
C TYR A 171 1.62 8.72 1.86
N PHE A 172 1.01 8.92 3.03
CA PHE A 172 0.35 7.85 3.77
C PHE A 172 -0.86 7.29 3.01
N ARG A 173 -1.64 8.16 2.35
CA ARG A 173 -2.75 7.73 1.50
C ARG A 173 -2.28 6.90 0.29
N ALA A 174 -1.11 7.21 -0.27
CA ALA A 174 -0.53 6.41 -1.34
C ALA A 174 -0.16 5.00 -0.86
N TRP A 175 0.40 4.88 0.35
CA TRP A 175 0.65 3.57 0.97
C TRP A 175 -0.64 2.77 1.17
N VAL A 176 -1.70 3.38 1.70
CA VAL A 176 -3.01 2.70 1.86
C VAL A 176 -3.58 2.27 0.50
N THR A 177 -3.46 3.12 -0.51
CA THR A 177 -3.88 2.79 -1.89
C THR A 177 -3.12 1.58 -2.44
N PHE A 178 -1.81 1.51 -2.20
CA PHE A 178 -1.01 0.34 -2.55
C PHE A 178 -1.47 -0.92 -1.80
N LEU A 179 -1.72 -0.84 -0.49
CA LEU A 179 -2.20 -1.99 0.28
C LEU A 179 -3.58 -2.48 -0.20
N LYS A 180 -4.45 -1.59 -0.69
CA LYS A 180 -5.74 -1.97 -1.28
C LYS A 180 -5.65 -2.80 -2.54
N ILE A 181 -4.53 -2.74 -3.27
CA ILE A 181 -4.28 -3.60 -4.44
C ILE A 181 -4.37 -5.08 -4.04
N THR A 182 -4.07 -5.42 -2.77
CA THR A 182 -4.25 -6.80 -2.28
C THR A 182 -5.68 -7.31 -2.41
N ARG A 183 -6.69 -6.43 -2.42
CA ARG A 183 -8.08 -6.83 -2.68
C ARG A 183 -8.28 -7.08 -4.17
N GLU A 184 -7.93 -6.12 -5.03
CA GLU A 184 -8.09 -6.28 -6.50
C GLU A 184 -7.34 -7.50 -7.04
N PHE A 185 -6.10 -7.70 -6.56
CA PHE A 185 -5.27 -8.86 -6.86
C PHE A 185 -4.91 -9.52 -5.53
N PRO A 186 -5.61 -10.60 -5.12
CA PRO A 186 -5.29 -11.37 -3.92
C PRO A 186 -3.79 -11.59 -3.78
N SER A 187 -3.16 -10.89 -2.82
CA SER A 187 -1.71 -10.84 -2.66
C SER A 187 -1.31 -10.87 -1.18
N LYS A 188 -0.11 -11.38 -0.91
CA LYS A 188 0.58 -11.17 0.37
C LYS A 188 1.47 -9.94 0.28
N CYS A 189 1.67 -9.22 1.38
CA CYS A 189 2.48 -8.02 1.44
C CYS A 189 3.78 -8.27 2.20
N MET A 190 4.89 -7.73 1.72
CA MET A 190 6.20 -7.74 2.38
C MET A 190 6.73 -6.31 2.46
N LEU A 191 7.21 -5.90 3.64
CA LEU A 191 7.96 -4.66 3.77
C LEU A 191 9.43 -4.91 3.42
N LEU A 192 10.04 -3.96 2.73
CA LEU A 192 11.43 -4.01 2.29
C LEU A 192 12.25 -2.94 3.00
N GLU A 193 13.51 -3.24 3.28
CA GLU A 193 14.42 -2.39 4.05
C GLU A 193 15.15 -1.37 3.14
N ASN A 194 14.39 -0.51 2.44
CA ASN A 194 14.94 0.45 1.47
C ASN A 194 14.65 1.92 1.80
N PHE A 195 14.08 2.21 2.97
CA PHE A 195 13.70 3.57 3.37
C PHE A 195 14.89 4.54 3.39
N GLU A 196 16.01 4.12 3.99
CA GLU A 196 17.20 4.98 4.09
C GLU A 196 17.86 5.21 2.73
N ALA A 197 18.03 4.14 1.95
CA ALA A 197 18.65 4.20 0.63
C ALA A 197 17.89 5.11 -0.34
N THR A 198 16.56 5.15 -0.24
CA THR A 198 15.70 5.99 -1.09
C THR A 198 15.43 7.38 -0.51
N GLY A 199 15.76 7.60 0.77
CA GLY A 199 15.37 8.80 1.51
C GLY A 199 13.85 8.91 1.73
N ALA A 200 13.12 7.80 1.66
CA ALA A 200 11.68 7.78 1.90
C ALA A 200 11.36 7.95 3.40
N PRO A 201 10.30 8.68 3.77
CA PRO A 201 9.85 8.76 5.16
C PRO A 201 9.48 7.37 5.71
N ARG A 202 10.00 7.02 6.90
CA ARG A 202 9.68 5.76 7.57
C ARG A 202 8.22 5.73 8.04
N VAL A 203 7.54 4.62 7.78
CA VAL A 203 6.13 4.40 8.14
C VAL A 203 5.99 3.20 9.08
N ARG A 204 4.90 3.17 9.84
CA ARG A 204 4.38 1.97 10.50
C ARG A 204 3.10 1.54 9.82
N VAL A 205 3.02 0.26 9.47
CA VAL A 205 1.81 -0.34 8.91
C VAL A 205 1.14 -1.18 9.99
N ILE A 206 -0.02 -0.72 10.43
CA ILE A 206 -0.81 -1.33 11.50
C ILE A 206 -2.06 -1.94 10.89
N MET A 207 -2.38 -3.16 11.29
CA MET A 207 -3.52 -3.94 10.83
C MET A 207 -4.52 -4.06 11.97
N LEU A 208 -5.81 -4.05 11.63
CA LEU A 208 -6.88 -4.42 12.53
C LEU A 208 -7.36 -5.82 12.15
N GLU A 209 -7.02 -6.81 12.96
CA GLU A 209 -7.28 -8.22 12.70
C GLU A 209 -8.45 -8.76 13.52
N PHE A 210 -9.24 -9.66 12.95
CA PHE A 210 -10.22 -10.47 13.67
C PHE A 210 -9.51 -11.54 14.51
N SER A 211 -9.90 -11.66 15.78
CA SER A 211 -9.42 -12.74 16.65
C SER A 211 -9.98 -14.09 16.22
N LEU A 212 -9.11 -15.10 16.17
CA LEU A 212 -9.51 -16.49 15.95
C LEU A 212 -10.22 -17.09 17.18
N ASP A 213 -9.84 -16.65 18.38
CA ASP A 213 -10.35 -17.20 19.65
C ASP A 213 -11.69 -16.59 20.06
N SER A 214 -12.00 -15.38 19.56
CA SER A 214 -13.17 -14.62 19.98
C SER A 214 -13.87 -13.95 18.80
N ALA A 215 -14.93 -14.60 18.33
CA ALA A 215 -15.72 -14.11 17.20
C ALA A 215 -16.19 -12.66 17.42
N GLY A 216 -15.97 -11.82 16.42
CA GLY A 216 -16.37 -10.41 16.43
C GLY A 216 -15.44 -9.45 17.18
N LYS A 217 -14.42 -9.95 17.90
CA LYS A 217 -13.38 -9.09 18.48
C LYS A 217 -12.27 -8.82 17.47
N THR A 218 -11.79 -7.59 17.47
CA THR A 218 -10.68 -7.15 16.63
C THR A 218 -9.53 -6.62 17.46
N PHE A 219 -8.31 -6.96 17.06
CA PHE A 219 -7.07 -6.57 17.74
C PHE A 219 -6.13 -5.88 16.76
N THR A 220 -5.32 -4.98 17.28
CA THR A 220 -4.31 -4.28 16.49
C THR A 220 -3.01 -5.09 16.42
N THR A 221 -2.46 -5.24 15.22
CA THR A 221 -1.18 -5.91 14.97
C THR A 221 -0.33 -5.03 14.06
N GLU A 222 0.98 -5.23 14.05
CA GLU A 222 1.91 -4.43 13.26
C GLU A 222 2.72 -5.30 12.30
N MET A 223 2.96 -4.79 11.10
CA MET A 223 3.97 -5.32 10.20
C MET A 223 5.36 -4.87 10.66
N SER A 224 5.90 -5.52 11.69
CA SER A 224 7.11 -5.07 12.38
C SER A 224 8.43 -5.53 11.75
N SER A 225 8.39 -6.52 10.86
CA SER A 225 9.59 -7.19 10.34
C SER A 225 9.69 -7.06 8.83
N TYR A 226 10.85 -6.63 8.36
CA TYR A 226 11.19 -6.63 6.94
C TYR A 226 11.41 -8.07 6.44
N GLY A 227 11.18 -8.30 5.15
CA GLY A 227 11.42 -9.61 4.52
C GLY A 227 10.38 -10.70 4.84
N LEU A 228 9.38 -10.41 5.68
CA LEU A 228 8.30 -11.34 6.00
C LEU A 228 7.06 -11.08 5.12
N LEU A 229 6.43 -12.17 4.66
CA LEU A 229 5.14 -12.10 3.97
C LEU A 229 3.97 -12.09 4.94
N TYR A 230 3.27 -10.97 5.00
CA TYR A 230 2.01 -10.77 5.72
C TYR A 230 0.80 -11.08 4.83
N ASP A 231 -0.20 -11.77 5.40
CA ASP A 231 -1.44 -12.09 4.71
C ASP A 231 -2.52 -11.06 5.06
N LEU A 232 -2.67 -10.05 4.20
CA LEU A 232 -3.69 -9.00 4.34
C LEU A 232 -5.09 -9.45 3.90
N LEU A 233 -5.20 -10.66 3.33
CA LEU A 233 -6.48 -11.15 2.82
C LEU A 233 -7.33 -11.74 3.93
N LYS A 234 -6.68 -12.46 4.84
CA LYS A 234 -7.32 -13.21 5.91
C LYS A 234 -7.34 -12.39 7.18
N ASN A 235 -8.51 -12.32 7.81
CA ASN A 235 -8.71 -11.73 9.13
C ASN A 235 -8.37 -10.24 9.26
N VAL A 236 -7.74 -9.58 8.29
CA VAL A 236 -7.52 -8.14 8.34
C VAL A 236 -8.78 -7.41 7.89
N LYS A 237 -9.37 -6.64 8.82
CA LYS A 237 -10.55 -5.80 8.62
C LYS A 237 -10.20 -4.41 8.11
N ALA A 238 -9.09 -3.84 8.58
CA ALA A 238 -8.67 -2.48 8.27
C ALA A 238 -7.14 -2.37 8.32
N VAL A 239 -6.60 -1.36 7.66
CA VAL A 239 -5.18 -1.01 7.72
C VAL A 239 -5.03 0.48 8.01
N ALA A 240 -3.97 0.82 8.75
CA ALA A 240 -3.53 2.18 8.98
C ALA A 240 -2.04 2.27 8.66
N VAL A 241 -1.65 3.36 8.01
CA VAL A 241 -0.27 3.71 7.73
C VAL A 241 0.00 5.06 8.37
N VAL A 242 0.89 5.05 9.34
CA VAL A 242 1.16 6.20 10.23
C VAL A 242 2.66 6.48 10.28
N PRO A 243 3.08 7.68 10.73
CA PRO A 243 4.49 7.97 10.97
C PRO A 243 5.15 6.94 11.91
N SER A 244 6.43 6.67 11.72
CA SER A 244 7.15 5.69 12.56
C SER A 244 7.19 6.00 14.05
N ALA A 245 7.05 7.28 14.43
CA ALA A 245 7.00 7.72 15.83
C ALA A 245 5.58 7.70 16.43
N SER A 246 4.54 7.39 15.64
CA SER A 246 3.15 7.37 16.10
C SER A 246 2.95 6.34 17.21
N THR A 247 2.21 6.71 18.26
CA THR A 247 1.79 5.79 19.33
C THR A 247 0.27 5.80 19.56
N LEU A 248 -0.51 6.50 18.70
CA LEU A 248 -1.96 6.64 18.91
C LEU A 248 -2.72 5.33 18.81
N ILE A 249 -2.25 4.41 17.97
CA ILE A 249 -2.82 3.06 17.85
C ILE A 249 -1.93 2.11 18.66
N PRO A 250 -2.33 1.73 19.88
CA PRO A 250 -1.62 0.70 20.65
C PRO A 250 -1.63 -0.63 19.90
N ILE A 251 -0.56 -1.42 20.02
CA ILE A 251 -0.41 -2.74 19.39
C ILE A 251 -0.80 -3.83 20.40
N GLY A 252 -1.53 -4.85 19.94
CA GLY A 252 -1.98 -5.97 20.75
C GLY A 252 -3.26 -5.70 21.54
N GLU A 253 -3.87 -4.52 21.36
CA GLU A 253 -5.09 -4.13 22.09
C GLU A 253 -6.35 -4.37 21.26
N GLN A 254 -7.46 -4.68 21.95
CA GLN A 254 -8.75 -4.77 21.30
C GLN A 254 -9.23 -3.37 20.89
N MET A 255 -9.65 -3.20 19.63
CA MET A 255 -10.08 -1.90 19.13
C MET A 255 -11.27 -2.02 18.19
N ASP A 256 -12.25 -1.11 18.32
CA ASP A 256 -13.34 -0.98 17.35
C ASP A 256 -12.85 -0.38 16.03
N SER A 257 -13.44 -0.83 14.92
CA SER A 257 -13.08 -0.34 13.58
C SER A 257 -13.23 1.17 13.41
N LYS A 258 -14.27 1.81 13.97
CA LYS A 258 -14.44 3.26 13.82
C LYS A 258 -13.35 4.03 14.55
N VAL A 259 -13.00 3.56 15.76
CA VAL A 259 -11.91 4.15 16.56
C VAL A 259 -10.57 3.96 15.86
N PHE A 260 -10.32 2.77 15.30
CA PHE A 260 -9.10 2.49 14.54
C PHE A 260 -8.94 3.42 13.34
N ILE A 261 -9.99 3.57 12.52
CA ILE A 261 -9.98 4.47 11.36
C ILE A 261 -9.80 5.92 11.80
N GLN A 262 -10.49 6.36 12.85
CA GLN A 262 -10.36 7.73 13.37
C GLN A 262 -8.93 8.02 13.82
N ARG A 263 -8.29 7.12 14.57
CA ARG A 263 -6.93 7.30 15.06
C ARG A 263 -5.91 7.24 13.93
N GLY A 264 -6.04 6.28 13.01
CA GLY A 264 -5.12 6.13 11.89
C GLY A 264 -5.18 7.30 10.91
N SER A 265 -6.38 7.80 10.61
CA SER A 265 -6.55 9.00 9.78
C SER A 265 -6.18 10.31 10.49
N GLY A 266 -6.05 10.30 11.83
CA GLY A 266 -5.64 11.48 12.60
C GLY A 266 -4.16 11.81 12.48
N GLU A 267 -3.30 10.81 12.26
CA GLU A 267 -1.84 10.98 12.13
C GLU A 267 -1.28 10.55 10.77
N GLY A 268 -2.03 9.77 10.01
CA GLY A 268 -1.62 9.31 8.69
C GLY A 268 -2.82 9.01 7.81
N ALA A 269 -2.93 7.78 7.32
CA ALA A 269 -4.08 7.33 6.55
C ALA A 269 -4.55 5.97 7.05
N ALA A 270 -5.86 5.75 7.08
CA ALA A 270 -6.43 4.45 7.41
C ALA A 270 -7.65 4.16 6.54
N GLU A 271 -7.86 2.89 6.24
CA GLU A 271 -9.00 2.46 5.44
C GLU A 271 -9.46 1.05 5.82
N LEU A 272 -10.78 0.84 5.70
CA LEU A 272 -11.36 -0.49 5.81
C LEU A 272 -10.97 -1.30 4.57
N LEU A 273 -10.51 -2.52 4.79
CA LEU A 273 -10.27 -3.46 3.72
C LEU A 273 -11.52 -4.32 3.57
N GLU A 274 -12.54 -3.77 2.91
CA GLU A 274 -13.79 -4.49 2.64
C GLU A 274 -13.50 -5.84 1.96
N SER A 275 -14.15 -6.89 2.45
CA SER A 275 -14.12 -8.20 1.81
C SER A 275 -14.85 -8.10 0.48
N LEU A 276 -14.15 -8.37 -0.62
CA LEU A 276 -14.69 -8.34 -2.00
C LEU A 276 -15.89 -9.26 -2.25
N ASN A 277 -16.27 -10.09 -1.27
CA ASN A 277 -17.48 -10.90 -1.30
C ASN A 277 -18.16 -10.80 0.06
N ALA A 278 -19.19 -9.95 0.15
CA ALA A 278 -20.31 -10.12 1.06
C ALA A 278 -21.50 -10.60 0.23
#